data_AF-A0A0R3R144-F1
#
_entry.id   AF-A0A0R3R144-F1
#
_cell.length_a   1.000
_cell.length_b   1.000
_cell.length_c   1.000
_cell.angle_alpha   90.00
_cell.angle_beta   90.00
_cell.angle_gamma   90.00
#
_symmetry.space_group_name_H-M   'P 1'
#
loop_
_entity.id
_entity.type
_entity.pdbx_description
1 polymer ?
#
loop_
_entity_poly.entity_id
_entity_poly.type
_entity_poly.pdbx_seq_one_letter_code
_entity_poly.pdbx_strand_id
1 'polypeptide(L)'
;MMNSWQASSEVRKAAKDFVVFLNKAVTPFHAVEESANRLRDAGFQELKEFEHWTIEPSKKYFITKNKSTILAFAVGGKYRPGNGYSMIVAHTDSPSLRVKPISKLCSDKYLQVGVSTYGGGIWRTWFDRDLSIAGQDNAI
;
A
#
# COMPACT_ATOMS: atom_id res chain seq x y z
N MET A 1 -23.37 34.91 -6.04
CA MET A 1 -23.22 34.08 -4.82
C MET A 1 -22.37 32.87 -5.16
N MET A 2 -21.14 32.78 -4.67
CA MET A 2 -20.33 31.55 -4.79
C MET A 2 -20.82 30.56 -3.72
N ASN A 3 -21.19 29.35 -4.13
CA ASN A 3 -21.65 28.29 -3.22
C ASN A 3 -20.53 27.91 -2.24
N SER A 4 -20.70 28.25 -0.97
CA SER A 4 -19.77 27.98 0.16
C SER A 4 -19.53 26.50 0.46
N TRP A 5 -20.15 25.59 -0.30
CA TRP A 5 -20.10 24.14 -0.13
C TRP A 5 -19.19 23.44 -1.14
N GLN A 6 -18.66 24.16 -2.13
CA GLN A 6 -17.75 23.57 -3.10
C GLN A 6 -16.35 23.49 -2.51
N ALA A 7 -15.86 22.26 -2.32
CA ALA A 7 -14.46 22.00 -1.99
C ALA A 7 -13.54 22.76 -2.96
N SER A 8 -12.37 23.22 -2.48
CA SER A 8 -11.42 23.90 -3.35
C SER A 8 -10.95 22.98 -4.50
N SER A 9 -10.43 23.58 -5.57
CA SER A 9 -9.82 22.83 -6.67
C SER A 9 -8.72 21.89 -6.17
N GLU A 10 -7.93 22.34 -5.19
CA GLU A 10 -6.85 21.58 -4.55
C GLU A 10 -7.38 20.36 -3.79
N VAL A 11 -8.42 20.53 -2.96
CA VAL A 11 -9.05 19.42 -2.23
C VAL A 11 -9.62 18.39 -3.21
N ARG A 12 -10.29 18.83 -4.29
CA ARG A 12 -10.78 17.92 -5.33
C ARG A 12 -9.65 17.20 -6.05
N LYS A 13 -8.52 17.86 -6.29
CA LYS A 13 -7.34 17.26 -6.93
C LYS A 13 -6.74 16.17 -6.03
N ALA A 14 -6.55 16.46 -4.74
CA ALA A 14 -6.03 15.50 -3.76
C ALA A 14 -6.96 14.28 -3.62
N ALA A 15 -8.28 14.49 -3.53
CA ALA A 15 -9.25 13.41 -3.46
C ALA A 15 -9.23 12.51 -4.70
N LYS A 16 -9.13 13.10 -5.90
CA LYS A 16 -9.01 12.34 -7.16
C LYS A 16 -7.72 11.52 -7.22
N ASP A 17 -6.59 12.11 -6.85
CA ASP A 17 -5.31 11.39 -6.79
C ASP A 17 -5.35 10.23 -5.79
N PHE A 18 -5.99 10.44 -4.64
CA PHE A 18 -6.18 9.38 -3.65
C PHE A 18 -7.05 8.23 -4.18
N VAL A 19 -8.14 8.52 -4.89
CA VAL A 19 -8.96 7.48 -5.54
C VAL A 19 -8.14 6.70 -6.58
N VAL A 20 -7.30 7.38 -7.36
CA VAL A 20 -6.38 6.71 -8.31
C VAL A 20 -5.40 5.79 -7.57
N PHE A 21 -4.85 6.22 -6.44
CA PHE A 21 -4.00 5.38 -5.60
C PHE A 21 -4.76 4.14 -5.09
N LEU A 22 -5.95 4.32 -4.51
CA LEU A 22 -6.76 3.21 -3.98
C LEU A 22 -7.13 2.17 -5.03
N ASN A 23 -7.44 2.60 -6.26
CA ASN A 23 -7.77 1.69 -7.36
C ASN A 23 -6.57 0.83 -7.80
N LYS A 24 -5.34 1.25 -7.50
CA LYS A 24 -4.13 0.45 -7.73
C LYS A 24 -3.73 -0.34 -6.50
N ALA A 25 -3.88 0.23 -5.31
CA ALA A 25 -3.49 -0.32 -4.02
C ALA A 25 -4.47 -1.40 -3.47
N VAL A 26 -4.88 -2.35 -4.32
CA VAL A 26 -5.94 -3.33 -4.01
C VAL A 26 -5.51 -4.44 -3.06
N THR A 27 -4.20 -4.57 -2.80
CA THR A 27 -3.63 -5.40 -1.73
C THR A 27 -2.46 -4.67 -1.08
N PRO A 28 -1.95 -5.11 0.09
CA PRO A 28 -0.76 -4.49 0.71
C PRO A 28 0.45 -4.47 -0.24
N PHE A 29 0.58 -5.49 -1.09
CA PHE A 29 1.65 -5.60 -2.07
C PHE A 29 1.55 -4.50 -3.14
N HIS A 30 0.36 -4.32 -3.72
CA HIS A 30 0.14 -3.26 -4.70
C HIS A 30 0.20 -1.86 -4.07
N ALA A 31 -0.18 -1.71 -2.79
CA ALA A 31 -0.04 -0.45 -2.05
C ALA A 31 1.44 -0.05 -1.91
N VAL A 32 2.31 -1.01 -1.58
CA VAL A 32 3.76 -0.79 -1.53
C VAL A 32 4.33 -0.52 -2.93
N GLU A 33 3.91 -1.28 -3.94
CA GLU A 33 4.37 -1.09 -5.32
C GLU A 33 4.03 0.30 -5.85
N GLU A 34 2.77 0.75 -5.72
CA GLU A 34 2.36 2.09 -6.13
C GLU A 34 3.05 3.18 -5.30
N SER A 35 3.27 2.96 -4.01
CA SER A 35 4.05 3.88 -3.17
C SER A 35 5.50 3.98 -3.64
N ALA A 36 6.14 2.85 -3.95
CA ALA A 36 7.50 2.80 -4.50
C ALA A 36 7.58 3.50 -5.86
N ASN A 37 6.58 3.33 -6.73
CA ASN A 37 6.50 4.05 -8.02
C ASN A 37 6.49 5.57 -7.78
N ARG A 38 5.59 6.05 -6.91
CA ARG A 38 5.49 7.48 -6.58
C ARG A 38 6.77 8.03 -5.93
N LEU A 39 7.45 7.23 -5.10
CA LEU A 39 8.72 7.61 -4.50
C LEU A 39 9.84 7.70 -5.55
N ARG A 40 9.92 6.75 -6.47
CA ARG A 40 10.86 6.78 -7.60
C ARG A 40 10.62 8.01 -8.49
N ASP A 41 9.36 8.31 -8.81
CA ASP A 41 8.99 9.51 -9.58
C ASP A 41 9.35 10.82 -8.84
N ALA A 42 9.31 10.80 -7.51
CA ALA A 42 9.76 11.90 -6.66
C ALA A 42 11.29 11.96 -6.46
N GLY A 43 12.05 11.08 -7.12
CA GLY A 43 13.52 11.04 -7.06
C GLY A 43 14.09 10.42 -5.78
N PHE A 44 13.36 9.49 -5.16
CA PHE A 44 13.92 8.65 -4.11
C PHE A 44 14.68 7.47 -4.71
N GLN A 45 15.81 7.13 -4.10
CA GLN A 45 16.61 5.96 -4.46
C GLN A 45 16.14 4.73 -3.66
N GLU A 46 15.90 3.61 -4.34
CA GLU A 46 15.65 2.33 -3.66
C GLU A 46 16.96 1.78 -3.09
N LEU A 47 16.92 1.37 -1.82
CA LEU A 47 17.99 0.64 -1.17
C LEU A 47 17.58 -0.83 -1.01
N LYS A 48 18.54 -1.74 -1.10
CA LYS A 48 18.31 -3.17 -0.83
C LYS A 48 18.58 -3.49 0.62
N GLU A 49 17.65 -4.20 1.27
CA GLU A 49 17.72 -4.53 2.71
C GLU A 49 19.01 -5.26 3.11
N PHE A 50 19.57 -6.08 2.21
CA PHE A 50 20.74 -6.91 2.47
C PHE A 50 22.08 -6.31 2.02
N GLU A 51 22.07 -5.09 1.47
CA GLU A 51 23.29 -4.41 1.04
C GLU A 51 23.75 -3.38 2.08
N HIS A 52 25.04 -3.06 2.08
CA HIS A 52 25.55 -1.96 2.89
C HIS A 52 24.99 -0.62 2.39
N TRP A 53 24.54 0.24 3.30
CA TRP A 53 23.97 1.54 2.95
C TRP A 53 24.96 2.67 3.20
N THR A 54 25.20 3.47 2.17
CA THR A 54 25.84 4.78 2.31
C THR A 54 24.76 5.85 2.25
N ILE A 55 24.43 6.43 3.40
CA ILE A 55 23.38 7.44 3.56
C ILE A 55 24.00 8.82 3.60
N GLU A 56 23.63 9.67 2.64
CA GLU A 56 24.18 11.03 2.50
C GLU A 56 23.14 12.10 2.85
N PRO A 57 23.57 13.25 3.43
CA PRO A 57 22.72 14.44 3.55
C PRO A 57 22.17 14.90 2.20
N SER A 58 20.97 15.49 2.22
CA SER A 58 20.26 15.98 1.02
C SER A 58 19.90 14.90 0.00
N LYS A 59 19.97 13.61 0.35
CA LYS A 59 19.46 12.50 -0.44
C LYS A 59 18.17 11.92 0.14
N LYS A 60 17.48 11.13 -0.67
CA LYS A 60 16.17 10.55 -0.37
C LYS A 60 16.18 9.08 -0.74
N TYR A 61 15.72 8.23 0.16
CA TYR A 61 15.83 6.79 0.04
C TYR A 61 14.54 6.09 0.44
N PHE A 62 14.30 4.91 -0.11
CA PHE A 62 13.27 4.02 0.41
C PHE A 62 13.72 2.56 0.36
N ILE A 63 13.11 1.74 1.20
CA ILE A 63 13.26 0.28 1.23
C ILE A 63 11.89 -0.37 1.26
N THR A 64 11.82 -1.58 0.75
CA THR A 64 10.65 -2.44 0.93
C THR A 64 11.05 -3.68 1.72
N LYS A 65 10.14 -4.18 2.56
CA LYS A 65 10.29 -5.43 3.31
C LYS A 65 9.12 -6.34 3.01
N ASN A 66 9.40 -7.58 2.62
CA ASN A 66 8.41 -8.57 2.18
C ASN A 66 7.45 -8.07 1.08
N LYS A 67 7.82 -6.99 0.38
CA LYS A 67 6.97 -6.25 -0.58
C LYS A 67 5.63 -5.76 -0.02
N SER A 68 5.39 -5.84 1.29
CA SER A 68 4.15 -5.43 1.94
C SER A 68 4.33 -4.30 2.96
N THR A 69 5.58 -4.00 3.32
CA THR A 69 5.96 -2.82 4.11
C THR A 69 6.91 -1.95 3.30
N ILE A 70 6.75 -0.63 3.41
CA ILE A 70 7.64 0.36 2.80
C ILE A 70 8.09 1.37 3.85
N LEU A 71 9.36 1.73 3.82
CA LEU A 71 9.93 2.80 4.63
C LEU A 71 10.66 3.76 3.70
N ALA A 72 10.31 5.04 3.77
CA ALA A 72 10.90 6.10 2.97
C ALA A 72 11.40 7.22 3.88
N PHE A 73 12.58 7.76 3.59
CA PHE A 73 13.19 8.82 4.38
C PHE A 73 13.97 9.79 3.50
N ALA A 74 13.94 11.07 3.89
CA ALA A 74 14.73 12.13 3.29
C ALA A 74 15.72 12.66 4.34
N VAL A 75 17.00 12.66 3.99
CA VAL A 75 18.07 13.07 4.91
C VAL A 75 18.22 14.59 4.83
N GLY A 76 17.95 15.28 5.93
CA GLY A 76 18.12 16.73 5.99
C GLY A 76 19.56 17.15 5.68
N GLY A 77 19.77 18.26 4.97
CA GLY A 77 21.10 18.69 4.55
C GLY A 77 22.08 19.02 5.70
N LYS A 78 21.57 19.24 6.92
CA LYS A 78 22.37 19.46 8.14
C LYS A 78 22.35 18.26 9.09
N TYR A 79 21.78 17.13 8.66
CA TYR A 79 21.72 15.93 9.48
C TYR A 79 23.13 15.45 9.84
N ARG A 80 23.31 15.05 11.09
CA ARG A 80 24.50 14.37 11.61
C ARG A 80 24.04 13.17 12.44
N PRO A 81 24.81 12.08 12.49
CA PRO A 81 24.52 10.98 13.41
C PRO A 81 24.31 11.51 14.84
N GLY A 82 23.19 11.15 15.45
CA GLY A 82 22.75 11.66 16.76
C GLY A 82 21.65 12.72 16.71
N ASN A 83 21.34 13.30 15.54
CA ASN A 83 20.18 14.16 15.38
C ASN A 83 18.86 13.35 15.44
N GLY A 84 17.74 14.05 15.68
CA GLY A 84 16.40 13.45 15.74
C GLY A 84 15.75 13.16 14.38
N TYR A 85 14.55 12.58 14.43
CA TYR A 85 13.74 12.18 13.28
C TYR A 85 12.35 12.81 13.34
N SER A 86 11.78 13.16 12.18
CA SER A 86 10.36 13.49 12.03
C SER A 86 9.67 12.33 11.32
N MET A 87 8.74 11.65 12.00
CA MET A 87 8.18 10.39 11.52
C MET A 87 6.66 10.45 11.42
N ILE A 88 6.14 9.85 10.35
CA ILE A 88 4.72 9.56 10.14
C ILE A 88 4.62 8.06 9.91
N VAL A 89 3.64 7.42 10.54
CA VAL A 89 3.44 5.96 10.45
C VAL A 89 1.99 5.68 10.08
N ALA A 90 1.82 4.74 9.16
CA ALA A 90 0.54 4.18 8.74
C ALA A 90 0.74 2.68 8.43
N HIS A 91 -0.34 1.98 8.08
CA HIS A 91 -0.30 0.57 7.70
C HIS A 91 -0.87 0.40 6.28
N THR A 92 -0.39 -0.63 5.56
CA THR A 92 -0.70 -0.89 4.13
C THR A 92 -1.85 -1.87 3.95
N ASP A 93 -2.28 -2.53 5.02
CA ASP A 93 -3.29 -3.57 5.00
C ASP A 93 -4.67 -3.06 5.39
N SER A 94 -5.68 -3.86 5.04
CA SER A 94 -7.08 -3.61 5.37
C SER A 94 -7.77 -4.96 5.57
N PRO A 95 -8.86 -5.02 6.35
CA PRO A 95 -9.63 -6.25 6.49
C PRO A 95 -10.06 -6.81 5.13
N SER A 96 -9.85 -8.09 4.89
CA SER A 96 -10.10 -8.72 3.59
C SER A 96 -10.43 -10.21 3.67
N LEU A 97 -10.99 -10.74 2.59
CA LEU A 97 -11.07 -12.18 2.35
C LEU A 97 -9.80 -12.63 1.62
N ARG A 98 -9.09 -13.62 2.18
CA ARG A 98 -7.86 -14.18 1.59
C ARG A 98 -8.11 -15.60 1.12
N VAL A 99 -7.60 -15.95 -0.05
CA VAL A 99 -7.68 -17.32 -0.57
C VAL A 99 -6.89 -18.26 0.35
N LYS A 100 -7.51 -19.37 0.78
CA LYS A 100 -6.82 -20.38 1.59
C LYS A 100 -5.81 -21.16 0.72
N PRO A 101 -4.70 -21.67 1.30
CA PRO A 101 -3.76 -22.51 0.56
C PRO A 101 -4.43 -23.74 -0.08
N ILE A 102 -5.35 -24.38 0.66
CA ILE A 102 -6.27 -25.40 0.13
C ILE A 102 -7.63 -24.73 -0.01
N SER A 103 -7.93 -24.20 -1.20
CA SER A 103 -9.15 -23.43 -1.46
C SER A 103 -10.18 -24.16 -2.32
N LYS A 104 -9.84 -25.25 -2.98
CA LYS A 104 -10.78 -25.98 -3.84
C LYS A 104 -11.93 -26.54 -3.00
N LEU A 105 -13.13 -26.06 -3.26
CA LEU A 105 -14.38 -26.57 -2.71
C LEU A 105 -15.33 -26.92 -3.86
N CYS A 106 -16.13 -27.97 -3.70
CA CYS A 106 -17.16 -28.35 -4.66
C CYS A 106 -18.45 -28.68 -3.89
N SER A 107 -19.49 -27.90 -4.10
CA SER A 107 -20.81 -28.11 -3.50
C SER A 107 -21.88 -27.69 -4.50
N ASP A 108 -23.01 -28.41 -4.53
CA ASP A 108 -24.19 -28.05 -5.32
C ASP A 108 -23.90 -27.77 -6.81
N LYS A 109 -22.94 -28.52 -7.38
CA LYS A 109 -22.45 -28.40 -8.77
C LYS A 109 -21.65 -27.12 -9.06
N TYR A 110 -21.28 -26.35 -8.04
CA TYR A 110 -20.43 -25.18 -8.16
C TYR A 110 -19.00 -25.46 -7.70
N LEU A 111 -18.04 -25.00 -8.49
CA LEU A 111 -16.65 -24.86 -8.06
C LEU A 111 -16.52 -23.58 -7.25
N GLN A 112 -16.04 -23.71 -6.02
CA GLN A 112 -15.94 -22.62 -5.05
C GLN A 112 -14.49 -22.45 -4.57
N VAL A 113 -14.17 -21.23 -4.13
CA VAL A 113 -12.88 -20.86 -3.56
C VAL A 113 -13.05 -20.60 -2.07
N GLY A 114 -12.50 -21.48 -1.24
CA GLY A 114 -12.44 -21.31 0.20
C GLY A 114 -11.56 -20.13 0.60
N VAL A 115 -12.12 -19.22 1.39
CA VAL A 115 -11.45 -18.02 1.90
C VAL A 115 -11.30 -18.04 3.43
N SER A 116 -10.30 -17.32 3.93
CA SER A 116 -10.15 -16.96 5.34
C SER A 116 -10.37 -15.46 5.54
N THR A 117 -10.84 -15.07 6.71
CA THR A 117 -10.96 -13.67 7.10
C THR A 117 -9.62 -13.15 7.58
N TYR A 118 -9.30 -11.91 7.21
CA TYR A 118 -8.16 -11.17 7.71
C TYR A 118 -8.66 -9.86 8.35
N GLY A 119 -8.29 -9.59 9.61
CA GLY A 119 -8.73 -8.40 10.35
C GLY A 119 -10.20 -8.45 10.80
N GLY A 120 -10.74 -7.30 11.20
CA GLY A 120 -12.10 -7.13 11.73
C GLY A 120 -13.09 -6.54 10.71
N GLY A 121 -13.28 -7.21 9.58
CA GLY A 121 -14.16 -6.71 8.52
C GLY A 121 -15.65 -6.82 8.85
N ILE A 122 -16.45 -5.94 8.26
CA ILE A 122 -17.92 -6.03 8.29
C ILE A 122 -18.35 -7.04 7.22
N TRP A 123 -18.23 -8.33 7.50
CA TRP A 123 -18.32 -9.39 6.47
C TRP A 123 -19.61 -9.42 5.65
N ARG A 124 -20.71 -8.90 6.20
CA ARG A 124 -21.98 -8.80 5.47
C ARG A 124 -21.88 -7.90 4.23
N THR A 125 -20.99 -6.90 4.20
CA THR A 125 -20.83 -6.00 3.04
C THR A 125 -20.12 -6.64 1.85
N TRP A 126 -19.53 -7.83 2.04
CA TRP A 126 -18.82 -8.59 1.01
C TRP A 126 -19.75 -9.51 0.20
N PHE A 127 -20.97 -9.74 0.67
CA PHE A 127 -21.98 -10.48 -0.09
C PHE A 127 -22.51 -9.62 -1.25
N ASP A 128 -22.93 -10.29 -2.32
CA ASP A 128 -23.50 -9.68 -3.53
C ASP A 128 -22.59 -8.59 -4.14
N ARG A 129 -21.27 -8.86 -4.14
CA ARG A 129 -20.25 -8.01 -4.76
C ARG A 129 -19.57 -8.74 -5.90
N ASP A 130 -19.26 -7.98 -6.95
CA ASP A 130 -18.37 -8.43 -8.02
C ASP A 130 -16.94 -8.43 -7.50
N LEU A 131 -16.53 -9.55 -6.92
CA LEU A 131 -15.18 -9.73 -6.36
C LEU A 131 -14.22 -10.26 -7.42
N SER A 132 -12.96 -9.81 -7.35
CA SER A 132 -11.83 -10.40 -8.08
C SER A 132 -10.72 -10.81 -7.11
N ILE A 133 -9.65 -11.38 -7.65
CA ILE A 133 -8.48 -11.81 -6.88
C ILE A 133 -7.29 -10.94 -7.28
N ALA A 134 -6.57 -10.45 -6.28
CA ALA A 134 -5.28 -9.79 -6.42
C ALA A 134 -4.37 -10.27 -5.29
N GLY A 135 -3.06 -10.28 -5.54
CA GLY A 135 -2.10 -10.76 -4.56
C GLY A 135 -0.70 -10.79 -5.14
N GLN A 136 0.19 -11.43 -4.40
CA GLN A 136 1.52 -11.77 -4.88
C GLN A 136 1.57 -13.27 -5.07
N ASP A 137 2.14 -13.72 -6.19
CA ASP A 137 2.54 -15.11 -6.35
C ASP A 137 3.88 -15.33 -5.63
N ASN A 138 3.87 -16.28 -4.70
CA ASN A 138 5.07 -16.83 -4.09
C ASN A 138 5.19 -18.26 -4.61
N ALA A 139 5.42 -18.41 -5.91
CA ALA A 139 5.83 -19.69 -6.46
C ALA A 139 7.16 -20.07 -5.78
N ILE A 140 7.10 -21.18 -5.04
CA ILE A 140 8.25 -21.83 -4.40
C ILE A 140 8.96 -22.66 -5.47
#